data_AF-A0A849GPV3-F1
#
_entry.id   AF-A0A849GPV3-F1
#
_cell.length_a   1.000
_cell.length_b   1.000
_cell.length_c   1.000
_cell.angle_alpha   90.00
_cell.angle_beta   90.00
_cell.angle_gamma   90.00
#
_symmetry.space_group_name_H-M   'P 1'
#
loop_
_entity.id
_entity.type
_entity.pdbx_description
1 polymer ?
#
loop_
_entity_poly.entity_id
_entity_poly.type
_entity_poly.pdbx_seq_one_letter_code
_entity_poly.pdbx_strand_id
1 'polypeptide(L)'
;MRPDIVRAARGWIGTPYRHQASQRGAGCDCLGLLRGVWREVCGAEPEAPPAYSMDWDEVARHEVLKTAAARHLTPVAPGDMAEGDVILFRMRRDAVAKHVGICSVAGRAAAFVHAYAGHGVVESPLSLPWRRRIAGVYAFPATEDQF
;
A
#
# COMPACT_ATOMS: atom_id res chain seq x y z
N MET A 1 -7.38 -10.49 -11.92
CA MET A 1 -7.43 -9.44 -10.88
C MET A 1 -6.33 -9.57 -9.81
N ARG A 2 -6.39 -10.51 -8.85
CA ARG A 2 -5.35 -10.63 -7.79
C ARG A 2 -3.93 -10.92 -8.31
N PRO A 3 -3.73 -11.87 -9.25
CA PRO A 3 -2.41 -12.09 -9.87
C PRO A 3 -1.88 -10.84 -10.59
N ASP A 4 -2.77 -10.04 -11.17
CA ASP A 4 -2.40 -8.80 -11.87
C ASP A 4 -1.92 -7.72 -10.93
N ILE A 5 -2.51 -7.61 -9.74
CA ILE A 5 -2.09 -6.66 -8.70
C ILE A 5 -0.67 -6.98 -8.23
N VAL A 6 -0.37 -8.25 -7.93
CA VAL A 6 0.98 -8.66 -7.50
C VAL A 6 2.00 -8.44 -8.62
N ARG A 7 1.65 -8.81 -9.86
CA ARG A 7 2.50 -8.58 -11.03
C ARG A 7 2.77 -7.09 -11.24
N ALA A 8 1.75 -6.25 -11.16
CA ALA A 8 1.88 -4.80 -11.26
C ALA A 8 2.79 -4.28 -10.14
N ALA A 9 2.53 -4.62 -8.87
CA ALA A 9 3.36 -4.19 -7.75
C ALA A 9 4.84 -4.58 -7.91
N ARG A 10 5.13 -5.83 -8.32
CA ARG A 10 6.51 -6.27 -8.60
C ARG A 10 7.16 -5.52 -9.76
N GLY A 11 6.38 -5.11 -10.76
CA GLY A 11 6.85 -4.27 -11.86
C GLY A 11 7.38 -2.89 -11.42
N TRP A 12 7.04 -2.43 -10.23
CA TRP A 12 7.54 -1.17 -9.68
C TRP A 12 8.87 -1.30 -8.94
N ILE A 13 9.34 -2.51 -8.62
CA ILE A 13 10.60 -2.74 -7.90
C ILE A 13 11.76 -2.02 -8.60
N GLY A 14 12.57 -1.31 -7.82
CA GLY A 14 13.66 -0.47 -8.32
C GLY A 14 13.26 0.98 -8.60
N THR A 15 11.97 1.35 -8.54
CA THR A 15 11.55 2.75 -8.62
C THR A 15 12.10 3.55 -7.43
N PRO A 16 12.82 4.66 -7.63
CA PRO A 16 13.41 5.44 -6.53
C PRO A 16 12.36 6.01 -5.57
N TYR A 17 12.74 6.25 -4.30
CA TYR A 17 11.82 6.91 -3.37
C TYR A 17 11.76 8.41 -3.66
N ARG A 18 10.56 8.93 -3.94
CA ARG A 18 10.29 10.38 -4.06
C ARG A 18 8.95 10.71 -3.41
N HIS A 19 8.99 11.53 -2.35
CA HIS A 19 7.80 11.93 -1.59
C HIS A 19 6.74 12.54 -2.50
N GLN A 20 5.49 12.12 -2.36
CA GLN A 20 4.31 12.48 -3.16
C GLN A 20 4.35 12.13 -4.65
N ALA A 21 5.44 11.54 -5.15
CA ALA A 21 5.53 11.09 -6.54
C ALA A 21 4.81 9.74 -6.73
N SER A 22 4.42 9.43 -7.97
CA SER A 22 3.78 8.16 -8.34
C SER A 22 4.10 7.83 -9.81
N GLN A 23 5.37 7.71 -10.14
CA GLN A 23 5.84 7.45 -11.51
C GLN A 23 6.83 6.28 -11.52
N ARG A 24 6.47 5.18 -12.17
CA ARG A 24 7.30 3.97 -12.24
C ARG A 24 8.67 4.28 -12.86
N GLY A 25 9.74 3.81 -12.23
CA GLY A 25 11.13 4.06 -12.65
C GLY A 25 11.66 5.48 -12.38
N ALA A 26 10.80 6.50 -12.29
CA ALA A 26 11.20 7.90 -12.06
C ALA A 26 11.11 8.32 -10.59
N GLY A 27 10.14 7.79 -9.85
CA GLY A 27 10.06 7.93 -8.40
C GLY A 27 8.65 7.78 -7.83
N CYS A 28 8.55 7.21 -6.64
CA CYS A 28 7.31 7.17 -5.86
C CYS A 28 7.56 7.07 -4.36
N ASP A 29 6.56 7.40 -3.55
CA ASP A 29 6.55 6.99 -2.14
C ASP A 29 5.59 5.81 -1.92
N CYS A 30 5.29 5.48 -0.67
CA CYS A 30 4.47 4.30 -0.36
C CYS A 30 3.04 4.43 -0.88
N LEU A 31 2.41 5.60 -0.73
CA LEU A 31 1.10 5.86 -1.32
C LEU A 31 1.20 5.94 -2.84
N GLY A 32 2.25 6.57 -3.35
CA GLY A 32 2.55 6.67 -4.77
C GLY A 32 2.65 5.33 -5.46
N LEU A 33 3.24 4.32 -4.82
CA LEU A 33 3.23 2.93 -5.30
C LEU A 33 1.80 2.40 -5.40
N LEU A 34 1.00 2.50 -4.33
CA LEU A 34 -0.39 2.02 -4.32
C LEU A 34 -1.22 2.69 -5.43
N ARG A 35 -1.12 4.01 -5.55
CA ARG A 35 -1.78 4.79 -6.61
C ARG A 35 -1.33 4.33 -7.99
N GLY A 36 -0.05 4.04 -8.15
CA GLY A 36 0.54 3.53 -9.39
C GLY A 36 -0.06 2.21 -9.82
N VAL A 37 -0.06 1.24 -8.89
CA VAL A 37 -0.66 -0.08 -9.11
C VAL A 37 -2.17 0.04 -9.36
N TRP A 38 -2.88 0.91 -8.63
CA TRP A 38 -4.29 1.21 -8.90
C TRP A 38 -4.51 1.64 -10.35
N ARG A 39 -3.67 2.54 -10.87
CA ARG A 39 -3.80 2.98 -12.27
C ARG A 39 -3.64 1.86 -13.29
N GLU A 40 -2.75 0.91 -13.00
CA GLU A 40 -2.51 -0.23 -13.88
C GLU A 40 -3.63 -1.28 -13.85
N VAL A 41 -4.32 -1.44 -12.71
CA VAL A 41 -5.28 -2.56 -12.50
C VAL A 41 -6.74 -2.14 -12.42
N CYS A 42 -7.02 -0.89 -12.05
CA CYS A 42 -8.38 -0.35 -11.87
C CYS A 42 -8.66 0.87 -12.76
N GLY A 43 -7.65 1.48 -13.40
CA GLY A 43 -7.82 2.68 -14.21
C GLY A 43 -7.71 3.98 -13.40
N ALA A 44 -8.62 4.93 -13.58
CA ALA A 44 -8.50 6.22 -12.89
C ALA A 44 -8.48 6.08 -11.35
N GLU A 45 -7.69 6.91 -10.68
CA GLU A 45 -7.67 6.97 -9.22
C GLU A 45 -9.00 7.54 -8.68
N PRO A 46 -9.49 7.07 -7.53
CA PRO A 46 -10.81 7.45 -7.02
C PRO A 46 -10.80 8.84 -6.35
N GLU A 47 -9.63 9.30 -5.90
CA GLU A 47 -9.44 10.64 -5.36
C GLU A 47 -8.00 11.13 -5.61
N ALA A 48 -7.83 12.43 -5.76
CA ALA A 48 -6.51 13.04 -5.72
C ALA A 48 -6.03 13.09 -4.26
N PRO A 49 -4.82 12.59 -3.93
CA PRO A 49 -4.33 12.69 -2.56
C PRO A 49 -4.08 14.17 -2.20
N PRO A 50 -4.39 14.59 -0.96
CA PRO A 50 -4.00 15.92 -0.49
C PRO A 50 -2.47 16.04 -0.45
N ALA A 51 -1.94 17.26 -0.36
CA ALA A 51 -0.54 17.41 0.03
C ALA A 51 -0.39 16.88 1.48
N TYR A 52 0.40 15.82 1.67
CA TYR A 52 0.66 15.22 2.98
C TYR A 52 2.15 15.34 3.36
N SER A 53 2.41 15.54 4.65
CA SER A 53 3.76 15.41 5.20
C SER A 53 4.12 13.92 5.35
N MET A 54 5.41 13.61 5.45
CA MET A 54 5.86 12.24 5.76
C MET A 54 5.30 11.73 7.09
N ASP A 55 4.93 12.63 8.00
CA ASP A 55 4.33 12.29 9.28
C ASP A 55 2.80 12.22 9.26
N TRP A 56 2.14 12.42 8.12
CA TRP A 56 0.70 12.13 7.97
C TRP A 56 -0.21 12.73 9.06
N ASP A 57 0.08 13.96 9.47
CA ASP A 57 -0.64 14.64 10.56
C ASP A 57 -0.63 13.87 11.90
N GLU A 58 0.48 13.18 12.19
CA GLU A 58 0.69 12.40 13.42
C GLU A 58 0.55 13.23 14.70
N VAL A 59 0.83 14.54 14.64
CA VAL A 59 0.63 15.47 15.75
C VAL A 59 -0.84 15.59 16.14
N ALA A 60 -1.74 15.66 15.15
CA ALA A 60 -3.19 15.68 15.38
C ALA A 60 -3.81 14.27 15.54
N ARG A 61 -3.01 13.21 15.33
CA ARG A 61 -3.43 11.78 15.39
C ARG A 61 -4.55 11.43 14.41
N HIS A 62 -4.66 12.14 13.29
CA HIS A 62 -5.65 11.86 12.26
C HIS A 62 -5.26 10.65 11.42
N GLU A 63 -6.14 9.66 11.32
CA GLU A 63 -5.94 8.42 10.57
C GLU A 63 -6.18 8.60 9.07
N VAL A 64 -5.62 9.64 8.46
CA VAL A 64 -5.94 10.07 7.07
C VAL A 64 -5.83 8.92 6.07
N LEU A 65 -4.71 8.19 6.08
CA LEU A 65 -4.46 7.07 5.18
C LEU A 65 -5.44 5.90 5.42
N LYS A 66 -5.73 5.60 6.68
CA LYS A 66 -6.66 4.51 7.04
C LYS A 66 -8.10 4.85 6.69
N THR A 67 -8.52 6.09 6.93
CA THR A 67 -9.85 6.56 6.55
C THR A 67 -10.00 6.56 5.02
N ALA A 68 -8.98 7.00 4.27
CA ALA A 68 -8.99 6.92 2.81
C ALA A 68 -9.07 5.47 2.30
N ALA A 69 -8.26 4.56 2.87
CA ALA A 69 -8.33 3.14 2.55
C ALA A 69 -9.74 2.57 2.79
N ALA A 70 -10.39 2.89 3.90
CA ALA A 70 -11.73 2.42 4.21
C ALA A 70 -12.83 2.99 3.29
N ARG A 71 -12.59 4.13 2.61
CA ARG A 71 -13.54 4.68 1.62
C ARG A 71 -13.44 3.98 0.26
N HIS A 72 -12.23 3.57 -0.14
CA HIS A 72 -11.92 3.16 -1.51
C HIS A 72 -11.56 1.68 -1.67
N LEU A 73 -11.23 0.99 -0.58
CA LEU A 73 -10.85 -0.42 -0.55
C LEU A 73 -11.80 -1.22 0.35
N THR A 74 -11.89 -2.52 0.11
CA THR A 74 -12.75 -3.42 0.89
C THR A 74 -11.96 -3.98 2.08
N PRO A 75 -12.41 -3.82 3.34
CA PRO A 75 -11.71 -4.38 4.49
C PRO A 75 -11.58 -5.91 4.42
N VAL A 76 -10.43 -6.43 4.85
CA VAL A 76 -10.13 -7.86 4.94
C VAL A 76 -9.78 -8.21 6.38
N ALA A 77 -10.32 -9.31 6.89
CA ALA A 77 -9.96 -9.79 8.22
C ALA A 77 -8.47 -10.20 8.23
N PRO A 78 -7.70 -9.92 9.29
CA PRO A 78 -6.26 -10.22 9.31
C PRO A 78 -5.88 -11.68 9.04
N GLY A 79 -6.77 -12.64 9.34
CA GLY A 79 -6.58 -14.06 9.06
C GLY A 79 -6.79 -14.45 7.60
N ASP A 80 -7.49 -13.61 6.84
CA ASP A 80 -7.90 -13.85 5.46
C ASP A 80 -7.05 -13.07 4.44
N MET A 81 -5.97 -12.43 4.91
CA MET A 81 -5.05 -11.69 4.06
C MET A 81 -4.51 -12.58 2.94
N ALA A 82 -4.72 -12.13 1.71
CA ALA A 82 -4.35 -12.81 0.49
C ALA A 82 -3.42 -11.96 -0.37
N GLU A 83 -2.85 -12.60 -1.39
CA GLU A 83 -2.02 -11.92 -2.38
C GLU A 83 -2.82 -10.83 -3.11
N GLY A 84 -2.16 -9.68 -3.29
CA GLY A 84 -2.75 -8.45 -3.84
C GLY A 84 -3.43 -7.54 -2.80
N ASP A 85 -3.62 -7.99 -1.55
CA ASP A 85 -4.20 -7.13 -0.53
C ASP A 85 -3.25 -5.99 -0.14
N VAL A 86 -3.83 -4.83 0.12
CA VAL A 86 -3.17 -3.63 0.65
C VAL A 86 -3.04 -3.75 2.16
N ILE A 87 -1.84 -3.51 2.67
CA ILE A 87 -1.50 -3.59 4.09
C ILE A 87 -1.10 -2.21 4.58
N LEU A 88 -1.80 -1.70 5.59
CA LEU A 88 -1.45 -0.45 6.27
C LEU A 88 -0.63 -0.76 7.52
N PHE A 89 0.35 0.09 7.82
CA PHE A 89 1.22 -0.08 8.99
C PHE A 89 1.30 1.17 9.86
N ARG A 90 1.37 0.95 11.17
CA ARG A 90 1.84 1.94 12.15
C ARG A 90 3.34 1.77 12.35
N MET A 91 4.13 2.79 12.00
CA MET A 91 5.59 2.71 12.15
C MET A 91 6.04 2.75 13.62
N ARG A 92 5.16 3.21 14.53
CA ARG A 92 5.31 3.20 15.99
C ARG A 92 3.99 2.77 16.65
N ARG A 93 4.06 2.17 17.84
CA ARG A 93 2.91 1.54 18.53
C ARG A 93 1.71 2.47 18.69
N ASP A 94 1.95 3.74 19.00
CA ASP A 94 0.91 4.72 19.30
C ASP A 94 0.82 5.84 18.23
N ALA A 95 1.36 5.59 17.03
CA ALA A 95 1.30 6.49 15.88
C ALA A 95 0.16 6.13 14.93
N VAL A 96 -0.25 7.08 14.08
CA VAL A 96 -1.22 6.86 12.99
C VAL A 96 -0.69 5.86 11.96
N ALA A 97 -1.59 5.24 11.19
CA ALA A 97 -1.18 4.45 10.04
C ALA A 97 -0.59 5.38 8.97
N LYS A 98 0.69 5.20 8.64
CA LYS A 98 1.43 6.13 7.77
C LYS A 98 2.32 5.46 6.72
N HIS A 99 2.21 4.14 6.62
CA HIS A 99 2.94 3.36 5.64
C HIS A 99 2.01 2.32 5.02
N VAL A 100 2.21 2.05 3.74
CA VAL A 100 1.41 1.08 2.98
C VAL A 100 2.31 0.17 2.15
N GLY A 101 1.86 -1.06 1.94
CA GLY A 101 2.45 -2.01 1.01
C GLY A 101 1.38 -2.95 0.43
N ILE A 102 1.78 -3.76 -0.54
CA ILE A 102 0.92 -4.72 -1.22
C ILE A 102 1.44 -6.13 -0.95
N CYS A 103 0.59 -7.00 -0.40
CA CYS A 103 0.89 -8.40 -0.13
C CYS A 103 1.26 -9.11 -1.45
N SER A 104 2.49 -9.60 -1.56
CA SER A 104 3.00 -10.28 -2.75
C SER A 104 3.11 -11.79 -2.58
N VAL A 105 3.14 -12.26 -1.33
CA VAL A 105 3.02 -13.65 -0.92
C VAL A 105 2.23 -13.68 0.39
N ALA A 106 1.23 -14.55 0.49
CA ALA A 106 0.43 -14.72 1.72
C ALA A 106 0.90 -15.94 2.55
N GLY A 107 0.36 -16.08 3.77
CA GLY A 107 0.61 -17.26 4.62
C GLY A 107 1.95 -17.25 5.36
N ARG A 108 2.60 -18.43 5.46
CA ARG A 108 3.78 -18.62 6.33
C ARG A 108 5.03 -17.88 5.87
N ALA A 109 5.23 -17.78 4.56
CA ALA A 109 6.35 -17.08 3.93
C ALA A 109 5.93 -15.71 3.42
N ALA A 110 5.05 -15.02 4.16
CA ALA A 110 4.44 -13.80 3.68
C ALA A 110 5.47 -12.73 3.32
N ALA A 111 5.21 -12.01 2.24
CA ALA A 111 6.04 -10.95 1.70
C ALA A 111 5.15 -9.83 1.15
N PHE A 112 5.72 -8.64 1.02
CA PHE A 112 5.01 -7.48 0.52
C PHE A 112 5.93 -6.54 -0.24
N VAL A 113 5.37 -5.86 -1.24
CA VAL A 113 6.06 -4.81 -1.99
C VAL A 113 5.70 -3.46 -1.40
N HIS A 114 6.69 -2.62 -1.15
CA HIS A 114 6.49 -1.26 -0.65
C HIS A 114 7.61 -0.32 -1.11
N ALA A 115 7.31 0.99 -1.16
CA ALA A 115 8.34 2.01 -1.35
C ALA A 115 8.86 2.45 0.02
N TYR A 116 10.17 2.35 0.23
CA TYR A 116 10.81 2.64 1.51
C TYR A 116 11.83 3.78 1.35
N ALA A 117 11.79 4.75 2.25
CA ALA A 117 12.67 5.91 2.22
C ALA A 117 14.15 5.46 2.22
N GLY A 118 14.96 6.07 1.36
CA GLY A 118 16.37 5.70 1.17
C GLY A 118 16.63 4.43 0.36
N HIS A 119 15.59 3.70 -0.07
CA HIS A 119 15.73 2.42 -0.80
C HIS A 119 14.95 2.40 -2.13
N GLY A 120 13.78 3.05 -2.18
CA GLY A 120 12.85 2.93 -3.31
C GLY A 120 11.88 1.76 -3.13
N VAL A 121 11.30 1.27 -4.23
CA VAL A 121 10.37 0.14 -4.21
C VAL A 121 11.13 -1.16 -4.11
N VAL A 122 10.80 -1.96 -3.09
CA VAL A 122 11.43 -3.24 -2.78
C VAL A 122 10.37 -4.26 -2.36
N GLU A 123 10.69 -5.54 -2.47
CA GLU A 123 9.92 -6.63 -1.86
C GLU A 123 10.62 -7.03 -0.55
N SER A 124 9.86 -7.10 0.54
CA SER A 124 10.36 -7.42 1.87
C SER A 124 9.60 -8.58 2.50
N PRO A 125 10.24 -9.43 3.32
CA PRO A 125 9.53 -10.38 4.15
C PRO A 125 8.59 -9.67 5.11
N LEU A 126 7.34 -10.13 5.21
CA LEU A 126 6.37 -9.68 6.21
C LEU A 126 6.65 -10.38 7.54
N SER A 127 7.82 -10.09 8.11
CA SER A 127 8.32 -10.69 9.34
C SER A 127 7.47 -10.30 10.57
N LEU A 128 7.67 -10.98 11.70
CA LEU A 128 6.93 -10.70 12.93
C LEU A 128 6.95 -9.21 13.36
N PRO A 129 8.07 -8.47 13.30
CA PRO A 129 8.09 -7.03 13.57
C PRO A 129 7.16 -6.21 12.66
N TRP A 130 7.04 -6.58 11.38
CA TRP A 130 6.10 -5.93 10.47
C TRP A 130 4.65 -6.34 10.75
N ARG A 131 4.40 -7.63 10.99
CA ARG A 131 3.05 -8.13 11.31
C ARG A 131 2.45 -7.48 12.55
N ARG A 132 3.26 -7.21 13.58
CA ARG A 132 2.84 -6.49 14.80
C ARG A 132 2.46 -5.03 14.55
N ARG A 133 2.81 -4.47 13.39
CA ARG A 133 2.54 -3.07 13.01
C ARG A 133 1.33 -2.93 12.08
N ILE A 134 0.70 -4.03 11.66
CA ILE A 134 -0.45 -3.98 10.76
C ILE A 134 -1.59 -3.21 11.43
N ALA A 135 -2.06 -2.17 10.74
CA ALA A 135 -3.12 -1.26 11.17
C ALA A 135 -4.47 -1.56 10.48
N GLY A 136 -4.41 -2.30 9.37
CA GLY A 136 -5.54 -2.73 8.55
C GLY A 136 -5.06 -3.49 7.31
N VAL A 137 -5.91 -4.37 6.78
CA VAL A 137 -5.73 -5.10 5.54
C VAL A 137 -6.96 -4.86 4.68
N TYR A 138 -6.76 -4.62 3.39
CA TYR A 138 -7.83 -4.27 2.47
C TYR A 138 -7.62 -4.88 1.09
N ALA A 139 -8.68 -5.30 0.42
CA ALA A 139 -8.66 -5.72 -0.97
C ALA A 139 -8.97 -4.53 -1.89
N PHE A 140 -8.41 -4.55 -3.11
CA PHE A 140 -8.88 -3.67 -4.19
C PHE A 140 -10.38 -3.90 -4.45
N PRO A 141 -11.12 -2.87 -4.88
CA PRO A 141 -12.52 -3.05 -5.27
C PRO A 141 -12.60 -4.05 -6.42
N ALA A 142 -13.68 -4.83 -6.49
CA ALA A 142 -13.96 -5.59 -7.69
C ALA A 142 -14.20 -4.59 -8.84
N THR A 143 -13.42 -4.68 -9.91
CA THR A 143 -13.76 -3.99 -11.15
C THR A 143 -14.93 -4.77 -11.72
N GLU A 144 -16.08 -4.12 -11.92
CA GLU A 144 -17.13 -4.70 -12.76
C GLU A 144 -16.46 -5.11 -14.08
N ASP A 145 -16.61 -6.38 -14.45
CA ASP A 145 -16.09 -6.90 -15.70
C ASP A 145 -16.56 -5.97 -16.82
N GLN A 146 -15.63 -5.26 -17.45
CA GLN A 146 -15.91 -4.52 -18.66
C GLN A 146 -16.17 -5.57 -19.74
N PHE A 147 -17.45 -5.80 -20.02
CA PHE A 147 -17.96 -6.59 -21.14
C PHE A 147 -17.46 -6.03 -22.48
#